data_AF-A0A3G9J4Y1-F1
#
_entry.id   AF-A0A3G9J4Y1-F1
#
_cell.length_a   1.000
_cell.length_b   1.000
_cell.length_c   1.000
_cell.angle_alpha   90.00
_cell.angle_beta   90.00
_cell.angle_gamma   90.00
#
_symmetry.space_group_name_H-M   'P 1'
#
loop_
_entity.id
_entity.type
_entity.pdbx_description
1 polymer ?
#
loop_
_entity_poly.entity_id
_entity_poly.type
_entity_poly.pdbx_seq_one_letter_code
_entity_poly.pdbx_strand_id
1 'polypeptide(L)'
;MYLNKREQRLETAAHAYLTKYPAGTKAQLGEVITTSGADPEDEKLLQELRGKIEKVIEARTGNIGDYDSVIERISELQDLEQQKEYFDNVLEVLEDYKPGYGKLLRLRYVEDLPAGEVATELKVVRKTFERWRPKALYEYAKISGMS
;
A
#
# COMPACT_ATOMS: atom_id res chain seq x y z
N MET A 1 -0.61 22.51 -16.57
CA MET A 1 0.84 22.79 -16.61
C MET A 1 1.49 21.57 -17.22
N TYR A 2 2.23 21.70 -18.33
CA TYR A 2 2.83 20.54 -19.03
C TYR A 2 4.24 20.30 -18.49
N LEU A 3 4.56 19.04 -18.20
CA LEU A 3 5.90 18.62 -17.79
C LEU A 3 6.88 18.85 -18.93
N ASN A 4 8.08 19.33 -18.59
CA ASN A 4 9.16 19.44 -19.57
C ASN A 4 9.71 18.04 -19.93
N LYS A 5 10.47 17.94 -21.02
CA LYS A 5 11.00 16.66 -21.51
C LYS A 5 11.85 15.90 -20.48
N ARG A 6 12.50 16.60 -19.53
CA ARG A 6 13.27 15.97 -18.45
C ARG A 6 12.35 15.42 -17.36
N GLU A 7 11.33 16.18 -16.99
CA GLU A 7 10.31 15.76 -16.02
C GLU A 7 9.48 14.58 -16.51
N GLN A 8 9.11 14.55 -17.79
CA GLN A 8 8.44 13.40 -18.41
C GLN A 8 9.30 12.13 -18.33
N ARG A 9 10.63 12.25 -18.48
CA ARG A 9 11.55 11.11 -18.34
C ARG A 9 11.63 10.60 -16.91
N LEU A 10 11.67 11.51 -15.93
CA LEU A 10 11.64 11.13 -14.51
C LEU A 10 10.32 10.45 -14.14
N GLU A 11 9.20 10.98 -14.63
CA GLU A 11 7.88 10.38 -14.44
C GLU A 11 7.78 9.00 -15.09
N THR A 12 8.31 8.85 -16.31
CA THR A 12 8.35 7.55 -17.00
C THR A 12 9.20 6.53 -16.23
N ALA A 13 10.38 6.95 -15.74
CA ALA A 13 11.24 6.08 -14.92
C ALA A 13 10.57 5.73 -13.59
N ALA A 14 9.93 6.69 -12.93
CA ALA A 14 9.13 6.44 -11.74
C ALA A 14 8.04 5.39 -12.03
N HIS A 15 7.33 5.52 -13.15
CA HIS A 15 6.30 4.56 -13.56
C HIS A 15 6.81 3.17 -13.89
N ALA A 16 8.03 3.07 -14.43
CA ALA A 16 8.63 1.80 -14.78
C ALA A 16 9.11 1.01 -13.56
N TYR A 17 9.58 1.70 -12.51
CA TYR A 17 10.33 1.09 -11.42
C TYR A 17 9.67 1.16 -10.04
N LEU A 18 8.85 2.17 -9.76
CA LEU A 18 8.17 2.27 -8.47
C LEU A 18 6.96 1.35 -8.43
N THR A 19 6.86 0.59 -7.35
CA THR A 19 5.73 -0.32 -7.14
C THR A 19 4.54 0.38 -6.50
N LYS A 20 4.81 1.46 -5.75
CA LYS A 20 3.81 2.26 -5.03
C LYS A 20 3.97 3.75 -5.33
N TYR A 21 2.87 4.48 -5.23
CA TYR A 21 2.80 5.92 -5.46
C TYR A 21 2.16 6.63 -4.26
N PRO A 22 2.84 6.66 -3.10
CA PRO A 22 2.31 7.32 -1.92
C PRO A 22 2.16 8.83 -2.16
N ALA A 23 1.21 9.46 -1.48
CA ALA A 23 0.98 10.89 -1.52
C ALA A 23 2.01 11.66 -0.68
N GLY A 24 2.48 11.08 0.44
CA GLY A 24 3.43 11.72 1.35
C GLY A 24 4.83 11.85 0.76
N THR A 25 5.45 13.03 0.89
CA THR A 25 6.77 13.29 0.29
C THR A 25 7.88 12.45 0.93
N LYS A 26 7.78 12.15 2.23
CA LYS A 26 8.70 11.21 2.89
C LYS A 26 8.48 9.76 2.45
N ALA A 27 7.23 9.36 2.25
CA ALA A 27 6.90 8.02 1.77
C ALA A 27 7.36 7.82 0.32
N GLN A 28 7.21 8.84 -0.54
CA GLN A 28 7.75 8.84 -1.90
C GLN A 28 9.27 8.67 -1.91
N LEU A 29 9.98 9.39 -1.02
CA LEU A 29 11.43 9.22 -0.86
C LEU A 29 11.77 7.78 -0.48
N GLY A 30 11.02 7.20 0.47
CA GLY A 30 11.20 5.81 0.89
C GLY A 30 11.11 4.82 -0.25
N GLU A 31 10.06 4.92 -1.08
CA GLU A 31 9.87 4.04 -2.24
C GLU A 31 11.06 4.17 -3.20
N VAL A 32 11.43 5.39 -3.59
CA VAL A 32 12.52 5.64 -4.55
C VAL A 32 13.86 5.11 -4.04
N ILE A 33 14.15 5.21 -2.74
CA ILE A 33 15.39 4.69 -2.15
C ILE A 33 15.48 3.16 -2.22
N THR A 34 14.34 2.47 -2.10
CA THR A 34 14.30 1.00 -2.13
C THR A 34 14.33 0.42 -3.54
N THR A 35 14.22 1.27 -4.56
CA THR A 35 14.18 0.90 -5.96
C THR A 35 15.56 1.03 -6.61
N SER A 36 15.87 0.17 -7.59
CA SER A 36 17.10 0.23 -8.37
C SER A 36 16.78 0.15 -9.86
N GLY A 37 17.53 0.89 -10.68
CA GLY A 37 17.35 0.90 -12.13
C GLY A 37 17.84 -0.41 -12.76
N ALA A 38 17.27 -0.77 -13.92
CA ALA A 38 17.75 -1.94 -14.66
C ALA A 38 19.08 -1.67 -15.39
N ASP A 39 19.34 -0.39 -15.69
CA ASP A 39 20.56 0.05 -16.36
C ASP A 39 21.13 1.36 -15.76
N PRO A 40 22.36 1.76 -16.13
CA PRO A 40 23.01 2.94 -15.57
C PRO A 40 22.33 4.28 -15.88
N GLU A 41 21.53 4.37 -16.95
CA GLU A 41 20.79 5.60 -17.27
C GLU A 41 19.52 5.70 -16.42
N ASP A 42 18.82 4.59 -16.22
CA ASP A 42 17.66 4.52 -15.33
C ASP A 42 18.06 4.76 -13.87
N GLU A 43 19.21 4.23 -13.45
CA GLU A 43 19.76 4.49 -12.11
C GLU A 43 20.04 5.99 -11.91
N LYS A 44 20.56 6.70 -12.91
CA LYS A 44 20.74 8.16 -12.84
C LYS A 44 19.42 8.90 -12.74
N LEU A 45 18.38 8.45 -13.44
CA LEU A 45 17.05 9.05 -13.37
C LEU A 45 16.44 8.85 -11.98
N LEU A 46 16.57 7.67 -11.38
CA LEU A 46 16.12 7.41 -10.01
C LEU A 46 16.91 8.23 -8.97
N GLN A 47 18.22 8.38 -9.15
CA GLN A 47 19.03 9.26 -8.28
C GLN A 47 18.65 10.74 -8.42
N GLU A 48 18.34 11.21 -9.64
CA GLU A 48 17.85 12.57 -9.83
C GLU A 48 16.46 12.77 -9.19
N LEU A 49 15.57 11.79 -9.36
CA LEU A 49 14.25 11.80 -8.73
C LEU A 49 14.37 11.89 -7.21
N ARG A 50 15.22 11.05 -6.62
CA ARG A 50 15.55 11.09 -5.19
C ARG A 50 16.02 12.47 -4.76
N GLY A 51 17.02 13.04 -5.43
CA GLY A 51 17.57 14.35 -5.08
C GLY A 51 16.54 15.49 -5.22
N LYS A 52 15.57 15.37 -6.14
CA LYS A 52 14.45 16.32 -6.25
C LYS A 52 13.50 16.20 -5.07
N ILE A 53 13.15 14.99 -4.64
CA ILE A 53 12.28 14.77 -3.48
C ILE A 53 12.97 15.26 -2.20
N GLU A 54 14.26 14.97 -2.02
CA GLU A 54 15.06 15.46 -0.90
C GLU A 54 15.05 17.00 -0.82
N LYS A 55 15.24 17.69 -1.94
CA LYS A 55 15.15 19.16 -1.99
C LYS A 55 13.77 19.71 -1.61
N VAL A 56 12.69 19.01 -2.00
CA VAL A 56 11.33 19.39 -1.61
C VAL A 56 11.13 19.23 -0.10
N ILE A 57 11.63 18.14 0.48
CA ILE A 57 11.58 17.90 1.93
C ILE A 57 12.42 18.94 2.68
N GLU A 58 13.63 19.24 2.22
CA GLU A 58 14.49 20.27 2.80
C GLU A 58 13.83 21.65 2.76
N ALA A 59 13.25 22.03 1.62
CA ALA A 59 12.55 23.30 1.48
C ALA A 59 11.36 23.43 2.45
N ARG A 60 10.62 22.34 2.70
CA ARG A 60 9.52 22.29 3.68
C ARG A 60 10.02 22.28 5.12
N THR A 61 11.14 21.61 5.40
CA THR A 61 11.73 21.53 6.75
C THR A 61 12.44 22.82 7.14
N GLY A 62 12.92 23.61 6.19
CA GLY A 62 13.48 24.95 6.45
C GLY A 62 12.41 26.02 6.73
N ASN A 63 11.14 25.72 6.43
CA ASN A 63 10.04 26.66 6.46
C ASN A 63 8.89 26.14 7.34
N ILE A 64 9.23 25.60 8.53
CA ILE A 64 8.26 24.99 9.48
C ILE A 64 7.28 26.06 9.98
N GLY A 65 6.25 26.31 9.20
CA GLY A 65 4.98 26.85 9.64
C GLY A 65 4.02 25.70 9.93
N ASP A 66 2.99 25.97 10.73
CA ASP A 66 1.96 24.98 11.12
C ASP A 66 1.28 24.29 9.92
N TYR A 67 1.28 24.90 8.73
CA TYR A 67 0.63 24.36 7.54
C TYR A 67 1.38 23.19 6.88
N ASP A 68 2.72 23.24 6.79
CA ASP A 68 3.49 22.20 6.10
C ASP A 68 3.50 20.88 6.89
N SER A 69 3.51 20.96 8.23
CA SER A 69 3.39 19.78 9.09
C SER A 69 2.00 19.14 9.01
N VAL A 70 0.95 19.94 8.90
CA VAL A 70 -0.43 19.48 8.68
C VAL A 70 -0.57 18.81 7.31
N ILE A 71 0.04 19.36 6.26
CA ILE A 71 0.00 18.76 4.91
C ILE A 71 0.64 17.37 4.93
N GLU A 72 1.83 17.21 5.51
CA GLU A 72 2.48 15.90 5.58
C GLU A 72 1.62 14.91 6.38
N ARG A 73 1.00 15.36 7.48
CA ARG A 73 0.12 14.50 8.27
C ARG A 73 -1.13 14.07 7.50
N ILE A 74 -1.72 14.97 6.71
CA ILE A 74 -2.85 14.64 5.83
C ILE A 74 -2.43 13.62 4.78
N SER A 75 -1.26 13.78 4.17
CA SER A 75 -0.75 12.82 3.18
C SER A 75 -0.50 11.45 3.79
N GLU A 76 0.08 11.37 5.00
CA GLU A 76 0.21 10.09 5.73
C GLU A 76 -1.16 9.44 5.99
N LEU A 77 -2.17 10.23 6.36
CA LEU A 77 -3.52 9.72 6.56
C LEU A 77 -4.14 9.21 5.26
N GLN A 78 -3.96 9.92 4.15
CA GLN A 78 -4.41 9.48 2.83
C GLN A 78 -3.75 8.18 2.41
N ASP A 79 -2.45 8.02 2.66
CA ASP A 79 -1.72 6.77 2.37
C ASP A 79 -2.26 5.60 3.19
N LEU A 80 -2.61 5.83 4.46
CA LEU A 80 -3.25 4.82 5.31
C LEU A 80 -4.68 4.49 4.87
N GLU A 81 -5.45 5.49 4.46
CA GLU A 81 -6.81 5.30 3.93
C GLU A 81 -6.79 4.46 2.65
N GLN A 82 -5.86 4.72 1.74
CA GLN A 82 -5.69 3.92 0.52
C GLN A 82 -5.32 2.48 0.84
N GLN A 83 -4.41 2.25 1.80
CA GLN A 83 -4.07 0.89 2.23
C GLN A 83 -5.27 0.16 2.83
N LYS A 84 -6.05 0.84 3.67
CA LYS A 84 -7.27 0.29 4.24
C LYS A 84 -8.28 -0.09 3.16
N GLU A 85 -8.53 0.81 2.21
CA GLU A 85 -9.45 0.57 1.09
C GLU A 85 -8.99 -0.60 0.23
N TYR A 86 -7.68 -0.70 -0.05
CA TYR A 86 -7.10 -1.86 -0.73
C TYR A 86 -7.40 -3.16 0.03
N PHE A 87 -7.19 -3.21 1.34
CA PHE A 87 -7.47 -4.40 2.15
C PHE A 87 -8.95 -4.76 2.16
N ASP A 88 -9.83 -3.77 2.32
CA ASP A 88 -11.28 -3.97 2.27
C ASP A 88 -11.72 -4.56 0.92
N ASN A 89 -11.18 -4.03 -0.19
CA ASN A 89 -11.44 -4.52 -1.54
C ASN A 89 -10.94 -5.96 -1.74
N VAL A 90 -9.73 -6.31 -1.27
CA VAL A 90 -9.21 -7.68 -1.39
C VAL A 90 -10.10 -8.67 -0.64
N LEU A 91 -10.59 -8.30 0.54
CA LEU A 91 -11.51 -9.15 1.31
C LEU A 91 -12.87 -9.32 0.62
N GLU A 92 -13.39 -8.27 -0.01
CA GLU A 92 -14.63 -8.32 -0.80
C GLU A 92 -14.48 -9.23 -2.02
N VAL A 93 -13.41 -9.04 -2.81
CA VAL A 93 -13.10 -9.90 -3.96
C VAL A 93 -12.92 -11.36 -3.54
N LEU A 94 -12.28 -11.60 -2.40
CA LEU A 94 -12.13 -12.96 -1.86
C LEU A 94 -13.47 -13.57 -1.46
N GLU A 95 -14.38 -12.78 -0.88
CA GLU A 95 -15.72 -13.25 -0.54
C GLU A 95 -16.53 -13.62 -1.78
N ASP A 96 -16.46 -12.80 -2.85
CA ASP A 96 -17.14 -13.07 -4.11
C ASP A 96 -16.60 -14.32 -4.81
N TYR A 97 -15.28 -14.50 -4.83
CA TYR A 97 -14.63 -15.66 -5.45
C TYR A 97 -14.73 -16.95 -4.60
N LYS A 98 -14.66 -16.82 -3.27
CA LYS A 98 -14.73 -17.91 -2.28
C LYS A 98 -15.62 -17.49 -1.11
N PRO A 99 -16.95 -17.73 -1.22
CA PRO A 99 -17.89 -17.35 -0.17
C PRO A 99 -17.50 -17.88 1.21
N GLY A 100 -17.56 -17.01 2.20
CA GLY A 100 -17.18 -17.23 3.58
C GLY A 100 -15.70 -16.97 3.91
N TYR A 101 -14.79 -16.88 2.93
CA TYR A 101 -13.36 -16.67 3.22
C TYR A 101 -13.04 -15.22 3.55
N GLY A 102 -13.57 -14.26 2.78
CA GLY A 102 -13.39 -12.84 3.06
C GLY A 102 -13.99 -12.47 4.41
N LYS A 103 -15.23 -12.93 4.67
CA LYS A 103 -15.92 -12.74 5.95
C LYS A 103 -15.17 -13.39 7.11
N LEU A 104 -14.62 -14.60 6.93
CA LEU A 104 -13.81 -15.27 7.95
C LEU A 104 -12.59 -14.44 8.35
N LEU A 105 -11.84 -13.92 7.38
CA LEU A 105 -10.64 -13.13 7.64
C LEU A 105 -10.99 -11.79 8.30
N ARG A 106 -12.06 -11.12 7.86
CA ARG A 106 -12.56 -9.88 8.48
C ARG A 106 -12.89 -10.10 9.95
N LEU A 107 -13.73 -11.09 10.26
CA LEU A 107 -14.14 -11.39 11.64
C LEU A 107 -12.94 -11.76 12.52
N ARG A 108 -12.00 -12.57 12.01
CA ARG A 108 -10.86 -13.04 12.81
C ARG A 108 -9.77 -12.01 13.01
N TYR A 109 -9.46 -11.18 12.01
CA TYR A 109 -8.25 -10.35 11.99
C TYR A 109 -8.52 -8.84 11.97
N VAL A 110 -9.71 -8.40 11.56
CA VAL A 110 -10.11 -6.99 11.60
C VAL A 110 -10.94 -6.70 12.86
N GLU A 111 -11.87 -7.60 13.18
CA GLU A 111 -12.73 -7.48 14.38
C GLU A 111 -12.16 -8.24 15.59
N ASP A 112 -11.04 -8.95 15.41
CA ASP A 112 -10.33 -9.76 16.41
C ASP A 112 -11.23 -10.74 17.20
N LEU A 113 -12.28 -11.25 16.56
CA LEU A 113 -13.16 -12.23 17.20
C LEU A 113 -12.42 -13.56 17.43
N PRO A 114 -12.68 -14.25 18.55
CA PRO A 114 -12.10 -15.56 18.81
C PRO A 114 -12.67 -16.59 17.83
N ALA A 115 -11.89 -17.63 17.53
CA ALA A 115 -12.24 -18.68 16.55
C ALA A 115 -13.63 -19.31 16.76
N GLY A 116 -14.08 -19.42 18.01
CA GLY A 116 -15.41 -19.92 18.34
C GLY A 116 -16.54 -18.99 17.89
N GLU A 117 -16.38 -17.69 18.14
CA GLU A 117 -17.35 -16.66 17.72
C GLU A 117 -17.37 -16.51 16.21
N VAL A 118 -16.19 -16.52 15.56
CA VAL A 118 -16.11 -16.51 14.09
C VAL A 118 -16.86 -17.70 13.48
N ALA A 119 -16.69 -18.90 14.04
CA ALA A 119 -17.39 -20.09 13.56
C ALA A 119 -18.92 -19.94 13.73
N THR A 120 -19.37 -19.39 14.87
CA THR A 120 -20.78 -19.07 15.13
C THR A 120 -21.34 -18.06 14.11
N GLU A 121 -20.64 -16.95 13.87
CA GLU A 121 -21.05 -15.90 12.92
C GLU A 121 -21.11 -16.37 11.46
N LEU A 122 -20.22 -17.29 11.10
CA LEU A 122 -20.23 -17.97 9.80
C LEU A 122 -21.24 -19.12 9.73
N LYS A 123 -21.91 -19.46 10.83
CA LYS A 123 -22.81 -20.62 10.96
C LYS A 123 -22.14 -21.94 10.57
N VAL A 124 -20.88 -22.11 10.95
CA VAL A 124 -20.09 -23.32 10.72
C VAL A 124 -19.58 -23.91 12.03
N VAL A 125 -19.20 -25.18 12.01
CA VAL A 125 -18.52 -25.80 13.16
C VAL A 125 -17.06 -25.37 13.22
N ARG A 126 -16.47 -25.33 14.43
CA ARG A 126 -15.07 -24.95 14.67
C ARG A 126 -14.08 -25.69 13.77
N LYS A 127 -14.29 -26.99 13.54
CA LYS A 127 -13.45 -27.81 12.65
C LYS A 127 -13.44 -27.30 11.20
N THR A 128 -14.57 -26.77 10.71
CA THR A 128 -14.66 -26.17 9.38
C THR A 128 -13.90 -24.85 9.34
N PHE A 129 -14.05 -23.99 10.36
CA PHE A 129 -13.26 -22.77 10.50
C PHE A 129 -11.75 -23.05 10.46
N GLU A 130 -11.25 -23.98 11.28
CA GLU A 130 -9.81 -24.30 11.34
C GLU A 130 -9.28 -24.82 10.00
N ARG A 131 -10.11 -25.51 9.21
CA ARG A 131 -9.76 -25.98 7.87
C ARG A 131 -9.80 -24.85 6.83
N TRP A 132 -10.73 -23.91 6.96
CA TRP A 132 -10.90 -22.79 6.03
C TRP A 132 -9.88 -21.70 6.26
N ARG A 133 -9.52 -21.38 7.51
CA ARG A 133 -8.56 -20.33 7.86
C ARG A 133 -7.25 -20.37 7.05
N PRO A 134 -6.48 -21.48 7.00
CA PRO A 134 -5.25 -21.51 6.22
C PRO A 134 -5.49 -21.37 4.71
N LYS A 135 -6.64 -21.83 4.20
CA LYS A 135 -7.00 -21.68 2.78
C LYS A 135 -7.39 -20.24 2.44
N ALA A 136 -8.14 -19.59 3.31
CA ALA A 136 -8.50 -18.19 3.17
C ALA A 136 -7.26 -17.31 3.18
N LEU A 137 -6.30 -17.55 4.08
CA LEU A 137 -5.01 -16.87 4.11
C LEU A 137 -4.19 -17.08 2.83
N TYR A 138 -4.19 -18.30 2.30
CA TYR A 138 -3.49 -18.61 1.05
C TYR A 138 -4.10 -17.88 -0.15
N GLU A 139 -5.43 -17.91 -0.30
CA GLU A 139 -6.11 -17.21 -1.40
C GLU A 139 -5.98 -15.69 -1.27
N TYR A 140 -6.04 -15.16 -0.04
CA TYR A 140 -5.77 -13.76 0.24
C TYR A 140 -4.37 -13.35 -0.24
N ALA A 141 -3.33 -14.11 0.14
CA ALA A 141 -1.95 -13.83 -0.27
C ALA A 141 -1.79 -13.83 -1.80
N LYS A 142 -2.49 -14.74 -2.49
CA LYS A 142 -2.47 -14.82 -3.96
C LYS A 142 -3.12 -13.60 -4.61
N ILE A 143 -4.29 -13.16 -4.12
CA ILE A 143 -4.99 -11.99 -4.65
C ILE A 143 -4.20 -10.71 -4.37
N SER A 144 -3.55 -10.62 -3.21
CA SER A 144 -2.77 -9.46 -2.81
C SER A 144 -1.36 -9.40 -3.40
N GLY A 145 -0.96 -10.37 -4.25
CA GLY A 145 0.39 -10.42 -4.83
C GLY A 145 1.51 -10.72 -3.82
N MET A 146 1.20 -11.38 -2.71
CA MET A 146 2.16 -11.76 -1.66
C MET A 146 2.67 -13.21 -1.78
N SER A 147 2.28 -13.95 -2.83
CA SER A 147 2.60 -15.37 -3.04
C SER A 147 3.64 -15.63 -4.12
#